data_AF-A0A3E0KF44-F1
#
_entry.id   AF-A0A3E0KF44-F1
#
_cell.length_a   1.000
_cell.length_b   1.000
_cell.length_c   1.000
_cell.angle_alpha   90.00
_cell.angle_beta   90.00
_cell.angle_gamma   90.00
#
_symmetry.space_group_name_H-M   'P 1'
#
loop_
_entity.id
_entity.type
_entity.pdbx_description
1 polymer ?
#
loop_
_entity_poly.entity_id
_entity_poly.type
_entity_poly.pdbx_seq_one_letter_code
_entity_poly.pdbx_strand_id
1 'polypeptide(L)' 'GASLGGRAAVKAGQVLDMSRMKKLRAQLAEADNPFACPHGRPVIIELDRMDLERRFGRR' A
#
# COMPACT_ATOMS: atom_id res chain seq x y z
N GLY A 1 19.60 8.23 -11.36
CA GLY A 1 18.35 8.74 -11.97
C GLY A 1 17.21 8.54 -10.99
N ALA A 2 16.33 9.54 -10.87
CA ALA A 2 15.13 9.63 -10.03
C ALA A 2 15.32 9.56 -8.49
N SER A 3 15.72 10.68 -7.89
CA SER A 3 15.56 10.94 -6.44
C SER A 3 14.37 11.88 -6.20
N LEU A 4 13.15 11.45 -6.53
CA LEU A 4 11.93 12.08 -6.03
C LEU A 4 11.17 11.02 -5.23
N GLY A 5 11.26 11.07 -3.89
CA GLY A 5 10.50 10.11 -3.08
C GLY A 5 10.61 10.27 -1.57
N GLY A 6 11.63 10.98 -1.04
CA GLY A 6 11.83 11.01 0.41
C GLY A 6 10.92 11.98 1.20
N ARG A 7 10.46 13.08 0.56
CA ARG A 7 9.82 14.19 1.29
C ARG A 7 8.29 14.25 1.19
N ALA A 8 7.69 13.66 0.15
CA ALA A 8 6.24 13.64 -0.05
C ALA A 8 5.58 12.27 0.20
N ALA A 9 6.36 11.21 0.38
CA ALA A 9 5.82 9.88 0.67
C ALA A 9 5.15 9.85 2.06
N VAL A 10 4.04 9.12 2.14
CA VAL A 10 3.44 8.75 3.42
C VAL A 10 4.42 7.87 4.19
N LYS A 11 4.58 8.15 5.48
CA LYS A 11 5.46 7.38 6.37
C LYS A 11 4.66 6.42 7.23
N ALA A 12 5.30 5.34 7.67
CA ALA A 12 4.70 4.42 8.64
C ALA A 12 4.26 5.19 9.90
N GLY A 13 3.07 4.89 10.40
CA GLY A 13 2.48 5.56 11.57
C GLY A 13 1.85 6.93 11.29
N GLN A 14 1.95 7.47 10.07
CA GLN A 14 1.27 8.71 9.72
C GLN A 14 -0.25 8.48 9.63
N VAL A 15 -1.02 9.23 10.41
CA VAL A 15 -2.48 9.23 10.31
C VAL A 15 -2.90 9.91 8.99
N LEU A 16 -3.78 9.26 8.25
CA LEU A 16 -4.37 9.77 7.01
C LEU A 16 -5.88 9.86 7.16
N ASP A 17 -6.47 10.89 6.56
CA ASP A 17 -7.92 10.94 6.37
C ASP A 17 -8.37 10.09 5.18
N MET A 18 -9.68 9.82 5.11
CA MET A 18 -10.28 8.99 4.07
C MET A 18 -10.12 9.55 2.66
N SER A 19 -10.12 10.88 2.49
CA SER A 19 -9.94 11.52 1.18
C SER A 19 -8.53 11.26 0.66
N ARG A 20 -7.53 11.45 1.52
CA ARG A 20 -6.13 11.22 1.20
C ARG A 20 -5.84 9.75 0.90
N MET A 21 -6.41 8.82 1.66
CA MET A 21 -6.30 7.38 1.37
C MET A 21 -6.88 7.02 -0.01
N LYS A 22 -8.06 7.54 -0.36
CA LYS A 22 -8.67 7.31 -1.68
C LYS A 22 -7.81 7.86 -2.81
N LYS A 23 -7.24 9.07 -2.64
CA LYS A 23 -6.34 9.67 -3.62
C LYS A 23 -5.08 8.84 -3.84
N LEU A 24 -4.45 8.35 -2.77
CA LEU A 24 -3.28 7.47 -2.88
C LEU A 24 -3.59 6.17 -3.62
N ARG A 25 -4.76 5.58 -3.35
CA ARG A 25 -5.20 4.37 -4.06
C ARG A 25 -5.40 4.63 -5.56
N ALA A 26 -6.00 5.76 -5.93
CA ALA A 26 -6.18 6.13 -7.33
C ALA A 26 -4.82 6.33 -8.04
N GLN A 27 -3.90 7.07 -7.40
CA GLN A 27 -2.54 7.27 -7.92
C GLN A 27 -1.77 5.95 -8.07
N LEU A 28 -1.94 5.01 -7.13
CA LEU A 28 -1.32 3.69 -7.23
C LEU A 28 -1.86 2.91 -8.42
N ALA A 29 -3.16 2.98 -8.70
CA ALA A 29 -3.78 2.29 -9.84
C ALA A 29 -3.31 2.83 -11.21
N GLU A 30 -2.84 4.08 -11.26
CA GLU A 30 -2.30 4.73 -12.46
C GLU A 30 -0.79 4.50 -12.65
N ALA A 31 -0.11 3.90 -11.67
CA ALA A 31 1.33 3.68 -11.74
C ALA A 31 1.70 2.57 -12.74
N ASP A 32 2.79 2.75 -13.48
CA ASP A 32 3.29 1.77 -14.47
C ASP A 32 3.51 0.36 -13.86
N ASN A 33 3.97 0.32 -12.61
CA ASN A 33 4.06 -0.92 -11.83
C ASN A 33 3.44 -0.71 -10.45
N PRO A 34 2.15 -1.07 -10.26
CA PRO A 34 1.44 -0.86 -9.01
C PRO A 34 1.75 -1.93 -7.95
N PHE A 35 2.60 -2.92 -8.26
CA PHE A 35 2.85 -4.07 -7.38
C PHE A 35 4.16 -3.97 -6.61
N ALA A 36 5.14 -3.23 -7.14
CA ALA A 36 6.45 -3.07 -6.51
C ALA A 36 6.89 -1.62 -6.45
N CYS A 37 7.58 -1.24 -5.38
CA CYS A 37 8.24 0.06 -5.31
C CYS A 37 9.48 0.08 -6.23
N PRO A 38 10.09 1.25 -6.48
CA PRO A 38 11.29 1.36 -7.31
C PRO A 38 12.50 0.53 -6.85
N HIS A 39 12.47 0.03 -5.60
CA HIS A 39 13.51 -0.84 -5.03
C HIS A 39 13.10 -2.32 -5.00
N GLY A 40 11.98 -2.70 -5.61
CA GLY A 40 11.49 -4.08 -5.70
C GLY A 40 10.71 -4.59 -4.48
N ARG A 41 10.39 -3.75 -3.49
CA ARG A 41 9.56 -4.18 -2.35
C ARG A 41 8.09 -4.22 -2.76
N PRO A 42 7.31 -5.23 -2.35
CA PRO A 42 5.88 -5.27 -2.62
C PRO A 42 5.17 -4.10 -1.93
N VAL A 43 4.20 -3.50 -2.62
CA VAL A 43 3.40 -2.36 -2.10
C VAL A 43 1.97 -2.74 -1.74
N ILE A 44 1.50 -3.89 -2.22
CA ILE A 44 0.18 -4.47 -1.92
C ILE A 44 0.40 -5.90 -1.41
N ILE A 45 -0.35 -6.28 -0.39
CA ILE A 45 -0.50 -7.67 0.03
C ILE A 45 -1.98 -8.04 -0.05
N GLU A 46 -2.27 -9.26 -0.49
CA GLU A 46 -3.62 -9.82 -0.45
C GLU A 46 -3.72 -10.74 0.76
N LEU A 47 -4.76 -10.53 1.57
CA LEU A 47 -5.09 -11.41 2.68
C LEU A 47 -6.46 -11.98 2.40
N ASP A 48 -6.51 -13.27 2.06
CA ASP A 48 -7.77 -13.96 1.88
C ASP A 48 -8.56 -14.02 3.19
N ARG A 49 -9.88 -13.93 3.06
CA ARG A 49 -10.79 -13.91 4.21
C ARG A 49 -10.73 -15.22 4.99
N MET A 50 -10.61 -16.38 4.33
CA MET A 50 -10.50 -17.66 5.02
C MET A 50 -9.17 -17.77 5.76
N ASP A 51 -8.08 -17.31 5.15
CA ASP A 51 -6.77 -17.23 5.82
C ASP A 51 -6.79 -16.33 7.05
N LEU A 52 -7.47 -15.19 6.95
CA LEU A 52 -7.65 -14.29 8.08
C LEU A 52 -8.46 -14.96 9.19
N GLU A 53 -9.60 -15.57 8.86
CA GLU A 53 -10.47 -16.27 9.82
C GLU A 53 -9.73 -17.42 10.53
N ARG A 54 -8.92 -18.20 9.81
CA ARG A 54 -8.08 -19.27 10.37
C ARG A 54 -7.01 -18.72 11.33
N ARG A 55 -6.34 -17.61 10.97
CA ARG A 55 -5.31 -16.97 11.84
C ARG A 55 -5.89 -16.43 13.14
N PHE A 56 -7.17 -16.06 13.15
CA PHE A 56 -7.90 -15.65 14.35
C PHE A 56 -8.62 -16.81 15.06
N GLY A 57 -8.44 -18.07 14.64
CA GLY A 57 -9.06 -19.24 15.27
C GLY A 57 -10.58 -19.31 15.14
N ARG A 58 -11.14 -18.70 14.08
CA ARG A 58 -12.59 -18.64 13.82
C ARG A 58 -13.08 -19.78 12.90
N ARG A 59 -12.17 -20.58 12.34
CA ARG A 59 -12.39 -21.79 11.55
C ARG A 59 -11.31 -22.81 11.84
#